data_AF-A0A7S1RNE2-F1
#
_entry.id   AF-A0A7S1RNE2-F1
#
_cell.length_a   1.000
_cell.length_b   1.000
_cell.length_c   1.000
_cell.angle_alpha   90.00
_cell.angle_beta   90.00
_cell.angle_gamma   90.00
#
_symmetry.space_group_name_H-M   'P 1'
#
loop_
_entity.id
_entity.type
_entity.pdbx_description
1 polymer ?
#
loop_
_entity_poly.entity_id
_entity_poly.type
_entity_poly.pdbx_seq_one_letter_code
_entity_poly.pdbx_strand_id
1 'polypeptide(L)'
;VLGPPPIHIHHIHISPEPGVQPKMDAVACQRSRPEGCYVANLIVEQHGDYQCFDHDGGLDCFFEKVPPGYAKVVPQPLDLEGEVNDVRAPDSEPMTWWYQVVLHWHPRRGTTLRPLSQHFFVGPGKLNPLDQRHNVAVFPVLSQKHSVYWYTGRMDRDGVLARNKLHSHNTMFNRAFWFAATPADLGLEGPGFMPEVSYVPRLLHKVGFENVEDLQRYLFANLAEAAKRYDEECTAPPGRCARQRPALVCQSWVSNLDFVDPASGKEFAYDRRAPACCRRWRFRKGDQFTSVAFMAPMKTPAGPWKPDVIPRVANMHIHWLMTYDSLDNASHYSTAMYAQNPDVFMNYGDGTEAHRFPLEMSMYANLFSNQGSRQEPHVSVPNKMPAWHEMALIRTVLWVRRQYFYPRAIIGVFAAVLLTCGVCVYYSCRASLRRRRSKLVMACAKQVPCCPDGVMMVAETVTRCSDVAEHSD
;
A
#
# COMPACT_ATOMS: atom_id res chain seq x y z
N VAL A 1 -15.60 -22.76 -10.63
CA VAL A 1 -14.54 -22.62 -9.60
C VAL A 1 -13.34 -23.41 -10.08
N LEU A 2 -12.22 -22.75 -10.36
CA LEU A 2 -10.95 -23.45 -10.58
C LEU A 2 -10.48 -23.95 -9.21
N GLY A 3 -10.24 -25.26 -9.06
CA GLY A 3 -9.65 -25.83 -7.85
C GLY A 3 -8.27 -25.22 -7.55
N PRO A 4 -7.60 -25.64 -6.46
CA PRO A 4 -6.22 -25.22 -6.23
C PRO A 4 -5.37 -25.64 -7.45
N PRO A 5 -4.69 -24.71 -8.14
CA PRO A 5 -3.80 -25.08 -9.22
C PRO A 5 -2.65 -25.92 -8.65
N PRO A 6 -2.17 -26.93 -9.38
CA PRO A 6 -1.08 -27.79 -8.91
C PRO A 6 0.23 -27.00 -8.72
N ILE A 7 0.39 -25.90 -9.47
CA ILE A 7 1.40 -24.86 -9.22
C ILE A 7 0.68 -23.65 -8.63
N HIS A 8 0.89 -23.38 -7.35
CA HIS A 8 0.39 -22.19 -6.69
C HIS A 8 1.34 -21.03 -6.96
N ILE A 9 0.87 -20.02 -7.70
CA ILE A 9 1.58 -18.76 -7.85
C ILE A 9 1.51 -18.05 -6.49
N HIS A 10 2.63 -17.96 -5.75
CA HIS A 10 2.62 -17.18 -4.51
C HIS A 10 2.53 -15.70 -4.86
N HIS A 11 3.43 -15.22 -5.72
CA HIS A 11 3.29 -13.93 -6.41
C HIS A 11 4.06 -13.96 -7.73
N ILE A 12 3.53 -13.36 -8.79
CA ILE A 12 4.29 -13.00 -10.00
C ILE A 12 4.00 -11.56 -10.33
N HIS A 13 5.04 -10.76 -10.42
CA HIS A 13 4.98 -9.33 -10.70
C HIS A 13 5.77 -9.00 -11.96
N ILE A 14 5.23 -8.07 -12.74
CA ILE A 14 5.97 -7.39 -13.79
C ILE A 14 6.06 -5.93 -13.41
N SER A 15 7.28 -5.47 -13.23
CA SER A 15 7.62 -4.12 -12.76
C SER A 15 8.79 -3.57 -13.57
N PRO A 16 9.01 -2.24 -13.56
CA PRO A 16 10.21 -1.66 -14.14
C PRO A 16 11.50 -2.26 -13.56
N GLU A 17 12.50 -2.48 -14.41
CA GLU A 17 13.81 -2.97 -14.01
C GLU A 17 14.53 -2.03 -13.02
N PRO A 18 15.33 -2.59 -12.09
CA PRO A 18 15.37 -4.00 -11.72
C PRO A 18 14.12 -4.36 -10.90
N GLY A 19 13.35 -5.35 -11.36
CA GLY A 19 12.09 -5.70 -10.70
C GLY A 19 12.32 -6.45 -9.39
N VAL A 20 13.40 -7.22 -9.31
CA VAL A 20 13.81 -8.00 -8.14
C VAL A 20 14.70 -7.16 -7.22
N GLN A 21 14.24 -6.88 -5.99
CA GLN A 21 14.97 -6.07 -5.00
C GLN A 21 16.42 -6.57 -4.73
N PRO A 22 16.70 -7.87 -4.60
CA PRO A 22 18.06 -8.41 -4.53
C PRO A 22 18.99 -8.10 -5.70
N LYS A 23 18.46 -7.77 -6.90
CA LYS A 23 19.29 -7.39 -8.06
C LYS A 23 19.77 -5.94 -7.98
N MET A 24 19.32 -5.17 -6.98
CA MET A 24 19.75 -3.78 -6.79
C MET A 24 21.01 -3.68 -5.95
N ASP A 25 21.95 -2.86 -6.41
CA ASP A 25 22.91 -2.24 -5.52
C ASP A 25 22.19 -1.13 -4.74
N ALA A 26 21.68 -1.50 -3.56
CA ALA A 26 21.00 -0.57 -2.66
C ALA A 26 21.85 0.68 -2.38
N VAL A 27 23.19 0.55 -2.31
CA VAL A 27 24.13 1.67 -2.07
C VAL A 27 24.28 2.55 -3.30
N ALA A 28 24.28 2.01 -4.50
CA ALA A 28 24.26 2.79 -5.74
C ALA A 28 22.97 3.62 -5.86
N CYS A 29 21.83 3.04 -5.48
CA CYS A 29 20.57 3.78 -5.37
C CYS A 29 20.62 4.93 -4.38
N GLN A 30 21.49 4.86 -3.37
CA GLN A 30 21.71 5.98 -2.45
C GLN A 30 22.67 7.04 -3.02
N ARG A 31 23.57 6.71 -3.94
CA ARG A 31 24.71 7.59 -4.29
C ARG A 31 24.58 8.25 -5.66
N SER A 32 23.97 7.56 -6.60
CA SER A 32 23.76 8.04 -7.97
C SER A 32 22.28 8.22 -8.22
N ARG A 33 21.94 9.17 -9.09
CA ARG A 33 20.58 9.59 -9.47
C ARG A 33 19.57 8.43 -9.52
N PRO A 34 18.27 8.68 -9.26
CA PRO A 34 17.19 7.66 -9.16
C PRO A 34 16.96 6.77 -10.40
N GLU A 35 17.74 6.96 -11.48
CA GLU A 35 17.72 6.11 -12.66
C GLU A 35 18.28 4.72 -12.28
N GLY A 36 17.49 3.65 -12.47
CA GLY A 36 17.87 2.28 -12.13
C GLY A 36 17.52 1.81 -10.71
N CYS A 37 16.74 2.59 -9.95
CA CYS A 37 16.22 2.15 -8.65
C CYS A 37 14.83 1.55 -8.76
N TYR A 38 14.50 0.66 -7.81
CA TYR A 38 13.21 -0.01 -7.73
C TYR A 38 12.08 1.03 -7.71
N VAL A 39 11.21 0.88 -8.69
CA VAL A 39 9.98 1.65 -8.79
C VAL A 39 8.86 0.73 -8.34
N ALA A 40 8.14 1.12 -7.28
CA ALA A 40 6.96 0.41 -6.77
C ALA A 40 5.75 0.51 -7.71
N ASN A 41 5.96 0.17 -8.98
CA ASN A 41 5.00 0.21 -10.06
C ASN A 41 4.75 -1.22 -10.53
N LEU A 42 3.77 -1.88 -9.93
CA LEU A 42 3.33 -3.18 -10.42
C LEU A 42 2.45 -2.98 -11.64
N ILE A 43 3.03 -3.20 -12.82
CA ILE A 43 2.35 -3.14 -14.10
C ILE A 43 1.38 -4.31 -14.21
N VAL A 44 1.90 -5.51 -13.97
CA VAL A 44 1.12 -6.75 -13.85
C VAL A 44 1.42 -7.40 -12.51
N GLU A 45 0.39 -7.99 -11.95
CA GLU A 45 0.45 -8.71 -10.70
C GLU A 45 -0.50 -9.89 -10.84
N GLN A 46 0.02 -11.10 -10.64
CA GLN A 46 -0.76 -12.32 -10.56
C GLN A 46 -0.42 -13.03 -9.27
N HIS A 47 -1.46 -13.44 -8.56
CA HIS A 47 -1.35 -14.27 -7.38
C HIS A 47 -2.25 -15.50 -7.59
N GLY A 48 -1.87 -16.64 -7.01
CA GLY A 48 -2.57 -17.93 -7.14
C GLY A 48 -3.85 -17.99 -6.32
N ASP A 49 -4.02 -17.01 -5.44
CA ASP A 49 -5.22 -16.74 -4.65
C ASP A 49 -6.33 -16.08 -5.52
N TYR A 50 -6.04 -15.64 -6.74
CA TYR A 50 -7.03 -15.07 -7.66
C TYR A 50 -8.02 -16.15 -8.10
N GLN A 51 -9.31 -15.91 -7.86
CA GLN A 51 -10.40 -16.73 -8.36
C GLN A 51 -11.38 -15.85 -9.12
N CYS A 52 -11.57 -16.18 -10.38
CA CYS A 52 -12.57 -15.51 -11.20
C CYS A 52 -13.88 -16.28 -11.19
N PHE A 53 -14.94 -15.63 -10.74
CA PHE A 53 -16.30 -16.11 -10.94
C PHE A 53 -16.93 -15.45 -12.16
N ASP A 54 -17.98 -16.08 -12.71
CA ASP A 54 -18.72 -15.52 -13.84
C ASP A 54 -19.28 -14.12 -13.51
N HIS A 55 -19.71 -13.89 -12.27
CA HIS A 55 -20.20 -12.59 -11.81
C HIS A 55 -19.09 -11.52 -11.68
N ASP A 56 -17.82 -11.93 -11.63
CA ASP A 56 -16.66 -11.04 -11.66
C ASP A 56 -16.15 -10.78 -13.09
N GLY A 57 -16.91 -11.23 -14.10
CA GLY A 57 -16.53 -11.17 -15.52
C GLY A 57 -15.85 -12.45 -16.03
N GLY A 58 -15.81 -13.53 -15.25
CA GLY A 58 -15.10 -14.75 -15.63
C GLY A 58 -13.60 -14.49 -15.75
N LEU A 59 -12.92 -15.12 -16.70
CA LEU A 59 -11.45 -15.00 -16.88
C LEU A 59 -10.95 -13.56 -17.02
N ASP A 60 -11.84 -12.62 -17.35
CA ASP A 60 -11.53 -11.21 -17.41
C ASP A 60 -11.03 -10.63 -16.08
N CYS A 61 -11.32 -11.28 -14.95
CA CYS A 61 -10.89 -10.84 -13.62
C CYS A 61 -9.36 -10.98 -13.42
N PHE A 62 -8.71 -11.85 -14.21
CA PHE A 62 -7.25 -12.00 -14.19
C PHE A 62 -6.53 -10.82 -14.84
N PHE A 63 -7.20 -10.03 -15.69
CA PHE A 63 -6.59 -8.85 -16.28
C PHE A 63 -6.55 -7.72 -15.26
N GLU A 64 -5.37 -7.12 -15.12
CA GLU A 64 -5.24 -5.84 -14.46
C GLU A 64 -5.87 -4.74 -15.33
N LYS A 65 -7.14 -4.43 -15.06
CA LYS A 65 -7.88 -3.40 -15.79
C LYS A 65 -7.62 -2.01 -15.18
N VAL A 66 -7.34 -1.04 -16.04
CA VAL A 66 -7.33 0.39 -15.71
C VAL A 66 -8.64 1.04 -16.18
N PRO A 67 -9.16 2.10 -15.53
CA PRO A 67 -10.36 2.78 -15.99
C PRO A 67 -10.18 3.35 -17.42
N PRO A 68 -11.27 3.44 -18.21
CA PRO A 68 -11.20 4.05 -19.54
C PRO A 68 -10.58 5.46 -19.50
N GLY A 69 -9.68 5.74 -20.45
CA GLY A 69 -8.97 7.01 -20.53
C GLY A 69 -7.71 7.11 -19.67
N TYR A 70 -7.32 6.03 -18.98
CA TYR A 70 -6.11 5.97 -18.16
C TYR A 70 -5.12 4.91 -18.62
N ALA A 71 -3.87 5.04 -18.18
CA ALA A 71 -2.82 4.04 -18.33
C ALA A 71 -1.81 4.11 -17.17
N LYS A 72 -1.17 2.97 -16.84
CA LYS A 72 0.03 2.95 -16.00
C LYS A 72 1.23 3.31 -16.88
N VAL A 73 2.06 4.24 -16.42
CA VAL A 73 3.28 4.63 -17.15
C VAL A 73 4.36 3.59 -16.90
N VAL A 74 4.97 3.09 -17.98
CA VAL A 74 6.15 2.22 -17.95
C VAL A 74 7.37 3.07 -18.33
N PRO A 75 8.16 3.58 -17.36
CA PRO A 75 9.26 4.49 -17.64
C PRO A 75 10.57 3.79 -18.05
N GLN A 76 10.69 2.49 -17.79
CA GLN A 76 11.92 1.71 -17.96
C GLN A 76 11.59 0.31 -18.53
N PRO A 77 12.57 -0.48 -18.99
CA PRO A 77 12.35 -1.89 -19.34
C PRO A 77 11.67 -2.66 -18.21
N LEU A 78 10.95 -3.73 -18.55
CA LEU A 78 10.21 -4.53 -17.58
C LEU A 78 11.02 -5.76 -17.18
N ASP A 79 11.04 -6.07 -15.89
CA ASP A 79 11.52 -7.33 -15.34
C ASP A 79 10.31 -8.19 -14.95
N LEU A 80 10.54 -9.50 -14.83
CA LEU A 80 9.57 -10.44 -14.26
C LEU A 80 10.17 -11.05 -13.00
N GLU A 81 9.48 -10.87 -11.88
CA GLU A 81 9.76 -11.52 -10.62
C GLU A 81 8.63 -12.47 -10.29
N GLY A 82 8.94 -13.64 -9.74
CA GLY A 82 7.89 -14.52 -9.27
C GLY A 82 8.36 -15.63 -8.35
N GLU A 83 7.45 -16.03 -7.46
CA GLU A 83 7.54 -17.20 -6.62
C GLU A 83 6.37 -18.13 -6.95
N VAL A 84 6.71 -19.38 -7.17
CA VAL A 84 5.75 -20.45 -7.41
C VAL A 84 6.03 -21.59 -6.45
N ASN A 85 4.98 -22.20 -5.93
CA ASN A 85 5.03 -23.36 -5.07
C ASN A 85 4.41 -24.55 -5.82
N ASP A 86 5.15 -25.65 -5.91
CA ASP A 86 4.54 -26.93 -6.23
C ASP A 86 3.79 -27.42 -4.98
N VAL A 87 2.46 -27.34 -5.03
CA VAL A 87 1.59 -27.65 -3.87
C VAL A 87 0.98 -29.04 -3.95
N ARG A 88 1.45 -29.85 -4.91
CA ARG A 88 1.01 -31.23 -5.05
C ARG A 88 1.52 -32.11 -3.90
N ALA A 89 0.93 -33.29 -3.78
CA ALA A 89 1.42 -34.29 -2.84
C ALA A 89 2.88 -34.69 -3.19
N PRO A 90 3.68 -35.07 -2.18
CA PRO A 90 4.98 -35.71 -2.42
C PRO A 90 4.87 -36.85 -3.45
N ASP A 91 5.92 -37.04 -4.24
CA ASP A 91 6.02 -38.09 -5.27
C ASP A 91 4.99 -38.02 -6.42
N SER A 92 4.36 -36.85 -6.63
CA SER A 92 3.51 -36.62 -7.80
C SER A 92 4.29 -36.74 -9.11
N GLU A 93 3.66 -37.31 -10.14
CA GLU A 93 4.24 -37.45 -11.50
C GLU A 93 4.79 -36.11 -12.04
N PRO A 94 5.91 -36.10 -12.78
CA PRO A 94 6.42 -34.88 -13.40
C PRO A 94 5.37 -34.17 -14.26
N MET A 95 5.33 -32.84 -14.19
CA MET A 95 4.45 -32.02 -15.04
C MET A 95 5.27 -31.02 -15.86
N THR A 96 4.72 -30.62 -17.00
CA THR A 96 5.13 -29.38 -17.68
C THR A 96 4.07 -28.32 -17.46
N TRP A 97 4.49 -27.13 -17.05
CA TRP A 97 3.62 -25.99 -16.79
C TRP A 97 4.11 -24.76 -17.58
N TRP A 98 3.17 -23.93 -18.01
CA TRP A 98 3.44 -22.72 -18.79
C TRP A 98 2.81 -21.51 -18.10
N TYR A 99 3.55 -20.41 -18.05
CA TYR A 99 3.06 -19.11 -17.64
C TYR A 99 2.94 -18.21 -18.87
N GLN A 100 1.77 -17.61 -19.08
CA GLN A 100 1.55 -16.70 -20.20
C GLN A 100 1.13 -15.34 -19.70
N VAL A 101 1.78 -14.30 -20.24
CA VAL A 101 1.46 -12.90 -19.97
C VAL A 101 1.11 -12.23 -21.29
N VAL A 102 0.04 -11.45 -21.28
CA VAL A 102 -0.34 -10.58 -22.41
C VAL A 102 -0.36 -9.14 -21.91
N LEU A 103 0.40 -8.28 -22.59
CA LEU A 103 0.47 -6.85 -22.31
C LEU A 103 -0.07 -6.07 -23.51
N HIS A 104 -0.90 -5.07 -23.25
CA HIS A 104 -1.31 -4.08 -24.26
C HIS A 104 -0.68 -2.73 -23.90
N TRP A 105 0.15 -2.20 -24.80
CA TRP A 105 0.85 -0.93 -24.62
C TRP A 105 0.40 0.13 -25.61
N HIS A 106 0.50 1.39 -25.19
CA HIS A 106 0.29 2.55 -26.05
C HIS A 106 1.55 3.42 -26.06
N PRO A 107 1.99 3.93 -27.22
CA PRO A 107 3.10 4.86 -27.26
C PRO A 107 2.73 6.14 -26.48
N ARG A 108 3.67 6.61 -25.64
CA ARG A 108 3.46 7.83 -24.85
C ARG A 108 3.22 9.07 -25.72
N ARG A 109 3.84 9.13 -26.91
CA ARG A 109 3.67 10.26 -27.83
C ARG A 109 2.33 10.15 -28.56
N GLY A 110 1.49 11.18 -28.42
CA GLY A 110 0.21 11.28 -29.13
C GLY A 110 -0.94 10.52 -28.46
N THR A 111 -0.72 9.90 -27.30
CA THR A 111 -1.82 9.33 -26.51
C THR A 111 -2.61 10.42 -25.79
N THR A 112 -3.91 10.22 -25.64
CA THR A 112 -4.79 11.03 -24.79
C THR A 112 -5.02 10.39 -23.42
N LEU A 113 -4.37 9.25 -23.15
CA LEU A 113 -4.52 8.53 -21.89
C LEU A 113 -3.84 9.30 -20.75
N ARG A 114 -4.52 9.38 -19.61
CA ARG A 114 -4.00 10.02 -18.40
C ARG A 114 -3.16 9.03 -17.59
N PRO A 115 -2.02 9.47 -17.04
CA PRO A 115 -1.20 8.61 -16.20
C PRO A 115 -1.91 8.29 -14.87
N LEU A 116 -1.78 7.05 -14.40
CA LEU A 116 -2.14 6.66 -13.04
C LEU A 116 -0.91 6.63 -12.14
N SER A 117 -1.15 6.92 -10.87
CA SER A 117 -0.20 6.75 -9.77
C SER A 117 -0.58 5.49 -8.97
N GLN A 118 0.40 4.93 -8.27
CA GLN A 118 0.23 3.76 -7.41
C GLN A 118 0.96 3.96 -6.08
N HIS A 119 0.32 3.57 -4.98
CA HIS A 119 0.92 3.56 -3.65
C HIS A 119 0.63 2.25 -2.93
N PHE A 120 1.68 1.61 -2.41
CA PHE A 120 1.59 0.45 -1.54
C PHE A 120 1.59 0.89 -0.07
N PHE A 121 0.45 0.75 0.58
CA PHE A 121 0.30 0.98 2.00
C PHE A 121 0.56 -0.32 2.75
N VAL A 122 1.72 -0.40 3.39
CA VAL A 122 2.20 -1.57 4.10
C VAL A 122 1.94 -1.39 5.60
N GLY A 123 1.24 -2.35 6.22
CA GLY A 123 1.11 -2.34 7.68
C GLY A 123 2.43 -2.67 8.37
N PRO A 124 2.61 -2.29 9.65
CA PRO A 124 3.83 -2.63 10.37
C PRO A 124 4.01 -4.14 10.51
N GLY A 125 5.22 -4.63 10.29
CA GLY A 125 5.53 -6.06 10.32
C GLY A 125 6.99 -6.36 10.65
N LYS A 126 7.28 -7.62 10.93
CA LYS A 126 8.66 -8.12 10.98
C LYS A 126 9.20 -8.21 9.56
N LEU A 127 10.28 -7.48 9.32
CA LEU A 127 11.06 -7.56 8.09
C LEU A 127 12.34 -8.33 8.34
N ASN A 128 12.55 -9.41 7.58
CA ASN A 128 13.84 -10.06 7.49
C ASN A 128 14.18 -10.27 6.00
N PRO A 129 15.06 -9.44 5.41
CA PRO A 129 15.39 -9.53 3.99
C PRO A 129 16.14 -10.82 3.62
N LEU A 130 16.64 -11.57 4.61
CA LEU A 130 17.31 -12.85 4.41
C LEU A 130 16.37 -14.05 4.55
N ASP A 131 15.12 -13.82 4.95
CA ASP A 131 14.11 -14.86 5.09
C ASP A 131 12.86 -14.43 4.32
N GLN A 132 12.67 -15.05 3.16
CA GLN A 132 11.55 -14.80 2.25
C GLN A 132 10.18 -14.79 2.96
N ARG A 133 10.01 -15.64 3.99
CA ARG A 133 8.78 -15.73 4.81
C ARG A 133 8.46 -14.45 5.58
N HIS A 134 9.43 -13.56 5.70
CA HIS A 134 9.36 -12.30 6.44
C HIS A 134 9.74 -11.10 5.56
N ASN A 135 9.99 -11.29 4.26
CA ASN A 135 10.37 -10.18 3.37
C ASN A 135 9.17 -9.26 3.05
N VAL A 136 7.95 -9.70 3.36
CA VAL A 136 6.68 -8.98 3.11
C VAL A 136 6.05 -8.41 4.38
N ALA A 137 6.87 -7.98 5.35
CA ALA A 137 6.40 -7.31 6.58
C ALA A 137 5.29 -8.09 7.31
N VAL A 138 5.55 -9.35 7.64
CA VAL A 138 4.55 -10.20 8.29
C VAL A 138 4.45 -9.95 9.79
N PHE A 139 3.28 -10.17 10.36
CA PHE A 139 3.04 -10.19 11.79
C PHE A 139 2.43 -11.51 12.27
N PRO A 140 2.72 -11.93 13.51
CA PRO A 140 2.19 -13.17 14.05
C PRO A 140 0.73 -13.02 14.50
N VAL A 141 -0.13 -13.95 14.10
CA VAL A 141 -1.52 -14.06 14.54
C VAL A 141 -1.73 -15.41 15.22
N LEU A 142 -2.42 -15.41 16.37
CA LEU A 142 -2.82 -16.64 17.04
C LEU A 142 -3.99 -17.28 16.29
N SER A 143 -3.81 -18.49 15.75
CA SER A 143 -4.80 -19.16 14.91
C SER A 143 -6.10 -19.57 15.61
N GLN A 144 -6.15 -19.46 16.93
CA GLN A 144 -7.29 -19.87 17.75
C GLN A 144 -8.04 -18.67 18.37
N LYS A 145 -7.68 -17.44 17.99
CA LYS A 145 -8.20 -16.23 18.65
C LYS A 145 -8.57 -15.17 17.61
N HIS A 146 -9.68 -14.48 17.87
CA HIS A 146 -9.96 -13.25 17.16
C HIS A 146 -8.98 -12.14 17.55
N SER A 147 -8.54 -11.37 16.57
CA SER A 147 -7.67 -10.23 16.80
C SER A 147 -7.97 -9.08 15.84
N VAL A 148 -7.58 -7.87 16.24
CA VAL A 148 -7.61 -6.66 15.43
C VAL A 148 -6.19 -6.16 15.20
N TYR A 149 -5.95 -5.72 13.99
CA TYR A 149 -4.71 -5.10 13.55
C TYR A 149 -5.05 -3.80 12.84
N TRP A 150 -4.32 -2.72 13.11
CA TRP A 150 -4.61 -1.43 12.49
C TRP A 150 -3.35 -0.58 12.34
N TYR A 151 -3.38 0.33 11.39
CA TYR A 151 -2.36 1.35 11.18
C TYR A 151 -2.98 2.59 10.55
N THR A 152 -2.28 3.71 10.61
CA THR A 152 -2.71 5.01 10.09
C THR A 152 -1.55 5.72 9.42
N GLY A 153 -1.87 6.68 8.55
CA GLY A 153 -0.87 7.48 7.86
C GLY A 153 -1.50 8.69 7.19
N ARG A 154 -0.67 9.46 6.50
CA ARG A 154 -1.11 10.61 5.71
C ARG A 154 -0.90 10.34 4.23
N MET A 155 -1.82 10.84 3.42
CA MET A 155 -1.64 10.87 1.97
C MET A 155 -0.47 11.78 1.63
N ASP A 156 0.46 11.32 0.80
CA ASP A 156 1.66 12.06 0.40
C ASP A 156 1.41 13.01 -0.77
N ARG A 157 0.27 12.84 -1.46
CA ARG A 157 -0.13 13.57 -2.67
C ARG A 157 -1.63 13.88 -2.67
N ASP A 158 -2.03 14.82 -3.52
CA ASP A 158 -3.43 15.04 -3.88
C ASP A 158 -3.87 14.05 -4.95
N GLY A 159 -5.08 13.51 -4.85
CA GLY A 159 -5.57 12.58 -5.85
C GLY A 159 -7.03 12.18 -5.74
N VAL A 160 -7.44 11.36 -6.70
CA VAL A 160 -8.75 10.70 -6.72
C VAL A 160 -8.52 9.20 -6.84
N LEU A 161 -9.05 8.45 -5.89
CA LEU A 161 -9.02 6.99 -5.90
C LEU A 161 -9.64 6.46 -7.19
N ALA A 162 -8.85 5.73 -7.97
CA ALA A 162 -9.30 5.02 -9.17
C ALA A 162 -9.63 3.56 -8.83
N ARG A 163 -8.80 2.94 -7.99
CA ARG A 163 -8.96 1.56 -7.51
C ARG A 163 -8.18 1.37 -6.21
N ASN A 164 -8.69 0.54 -5.31
CA ASN A 164 -7.89 -0.01 -4.23
C ASN A 164 -7.97 -1.53 -4.27
N LYS A 165 -6.92 -2.21 -3.86
CA LYS A 165 -6.91 -3.65 -3.62
C LYS A 165 -6.44 -3.89 -2.20
N LEU A 166 -6.98 -4.90 -1.54
CA LEU A 166 -6.34 -5.48 -0.36
C LEU A 166 -5.49 -6.67 -0.80
N HIS A 167 -4.30 -6.76 -0.25
CA HIS A 167 -3.48 -7.95 -0.25
C HIS A 167 -3.30 -8.43 1.19
N SER A 168 -3.77 -9.65 1.45
CA SER A 168 -3.77 -10.32 2.74
C SER A 168 -3.74 -11.83 2.52
N HIS A 169 -3.22 -12.56 3.49
CA HIS A 169 -3.37 -14.01 3.52
C HIS A 169 -4.74 -14.36 4.12
N ASN A 170 -5.55 -15.14 3.41
CA ASN A 170 -6.94 -15.40 3.77
C ASN A 170 -7.17 -16.58 4.72
N THR A 171 -6.10 -17.24 5.17
CA THR A 171 -6.21 -18.32 6.17
C THR A 171 -6.80 -17.88 7.50
N MET A 172 -6.54 -16.64 7.92
CA MET A 172 -7.11 -16.03 9.13
C MET A 172 -7.72 -14.65 8.90
N PHE A 173 -7.52 -14.04 7.73
CA PHE A 173 -8.15 -12.76 7.43
C PHE A 173 -9.66 -12.93 7.40
N ASN A 174 -10.38 -12.01 8.03
CA ASN A 174 -11.83 -11.99 8.03
C ASN A 174 -12.36 -10.79 7.25
N ARG A 175 -11.91 -9.58 7.61
CA ARG A 175 -12.39 -8.33 7.03
C ARG A 175 -11.37 -7.21 7.24
N ALA A 176 -11.36 -6.22 6.37
CA ALA A 176 -10.65 -4.97 6.58
C ALA A 176 -11.45 -3.77 6.08
N PHE A 177 -11.17 -2.63 6.69
CA PHE A 177 -11.75 -1.35 6.38
C PHE A 177 -10.64 -0.32 6.17
N TRP A 178 -10.84 0.54 5.17
CA TRP A 178 -10.05 1.72 4.93
C TRP A 178 -10.92 2.95 5.19
N PHE A 179 -10.57 3.74 6.19
CA PHE A 179 -11.28 4.96 6.56
C PHE A 179 -10.49 6.19 6.14
N ALA A 180 -11.19 7.20 5.63
CA ALA A 180 -10.71 8.58 5.57
C ALA A 180 -10.98 9.24 6.93
N ALA A 181 -10.32 8.76 7.98
CA ALA A 181 -10.56 9.16 9.36
C ALA A 181 -9.27 8.99 10.18
N THR A 182 -9.16 9.73 11.28
CA THR A 182 -8.09 9.55 12.27
C THR A 182 -8.37 8.38 13.21
N PRO A 183 -7.37 7.82 13.92
CA PRO A 183 -7.61 6.85 14.98
C PRO A 183 -8.56 7.37 16.07
N ALA A 184 -8.48 8.66 16.42
CA ALA A 184 -9.39 9.30 17.36
C ALA A 184 -10.85 9.29 16.87
N ASP A 185 -11.09 9.60 15.59
CA ASP A 185 -12.44 9.53 14.98
C ASP A 185 -13.05 8.12 15.06
N LEU A 186 -12.21 7.08 15.19
CA LEU A 186 -12.62 5.67 15.27
C LEU A 186 -12.59 5.11 16.70
N GLY A 187 -12.20 5.91 17.70
CA GLY A 187 -12.04 5.45 19.07
C GLY A 187 -10.89 4.45 19.29
N LEU A 188 -9.87 4.46 18.42
CA LEU A 188 -8.71 3.56 18.44
C LEU A 188 -7.55 4.06 19.32
N GLU A 189 -7.62 5.29 19.83
CA GLU A 189 -6.61 5.84 20.77
C GLU A 189 -6.86 5.42 22.22
N GLY A 190 -7.94 4.69 22.47
CA GLY A 190 -8.31 4.19 23.79
C GLY A 190 -7.30 3.19 24.36
N PRO A 191 -7.27 3.03 25.70
CA PRO A 191 -6.44 2.03 26.34
C PRO A 191 -6.77 0.64 25.78
N GLY A 192 -5.73 -0.12 25.45
CA GLY A 192 -5.86 -1.48 24.93
C GLY A 192 -5.73 -1.61 23.41
N PHE A 193 -6.08 -0.59 22.62
CA PHE A 193 -5.93 -0.64 21.15
C PHE A 193 -4.51 -0.38 20.66
N MET A 194 -3.77 0.41 21.41
CA MET A 194 -2.35 0.64 21.16
C MET A 194 -1.57 -0.64 21.50
N PRO A 195 -0.87 -1.26 20.52
CA PRO A 195 -0.10 -2.46 20.78
C PRO A 195 1.18 -2.13 21.52
N GLU A 196 1.77 -3.08 22.25
CA GLU A 196 3.10 -2.86 22.85
C GLU A 196 4.17 -2.71 21.76
N VAL A 197 3.97 -3.45 20.66
CA VAL A 197 4.82 -3.53 19.49
C VAL A 197 3.95 -3.28 18.28
N SER A 198 4.32 -2.33 17.42
CA SER A 198 3.43 -1.79 16.35
C SER A 198 2.82 -2.86 15.44
N TYR A 199 3.53 -3.97 15.23
CA TYR A 199 3.07 -5.06 14.38
C TYR A 199 2.30 -6.16 15.12
N VAL A 200 2.18 -6.15 16.45
CA VAL A 200 1.50 -7.22 17.20
C VAL A 200 -0.01 -6.94 17.25
N PRO A 201 -0.85 -7.78 16.65
CA PRO A 201 -2.31 -7.62 16.71
C PRO A 201 -2.84 -7.69 18.14
N ARG A 202 -3.93 -6.97 18.41
CA ARG A 202 -4.61 -6.98 19.70
C ARG A 202 -5.69 -8.06 19.70
N LEU A 203 -5.71 -8.91 20.73
CA LEU A 203 -6.81 -9.87 20.90
C LEU A 203 -8.08 -9.10 21.26
N LEU A 204 -9.23 -9.47 20.67
CA LEU A 204 -10.47 -8.70 20.85
C LEU A 204 -10.89 -8.57 22.32
N HIS A 205 -10.81 -9.65 23.10
CA HIS A 205 -11.15 -9.59 24.53
C HIS A 205 -10.23 -8.64 25.32
N LYS A 206 -8.99 -8.40 24.87
CA LYS A 206 -8.07 -7.44 25.50
C LYS A 206 -8.41 -5.99 25.18
N VAL A 207 -9.20 -5.75 24.14
CA VAL A 207 -9.75 -4.44 23.78
C VAL A 207 -11.21 -4.28 24.20
N GLY A 208 -11.76 -5.25 24.95
CA GLY A 208 -13.12 -5.18 25.50
C GLY A 208 -14.22 -5.66 24.56
N PHE A 209 -13.89 -6.45 23.53
CA PHE A 209 -14.85 -6.97 22.56
C PHE A 209 -14.81 -8.50 22.50
N GLU A 210 -15.97 -9.15 22.38
CA GLU A 210 -16.05 -10.61 22.32
C GLU A 210 -15.78 -11.15 20.92
N ASN A 211 -16.30 -10.45 19.90
CA ASN A 211 -16.27 -10.85 18.49
C ASN A 211 -16.02 -9.65 17.56
N VAL A 212 -15.87 -9.94 16.26
CA VAL A 212 -15.54 -8.94 15.23
C VAL A 212 -16.71 -7.97 15.03
N GLU A 213 -17.94 -8.47 15.12
CA GLU A 213 -19.17 -7.72 14.90
C GLU A 213 -19.36 -6.62 15.95
N ASP A 214 -19.04 -6.88 17.21
CA ASP A 214 -19.10 -5.91 18.30
C ASP A 214 -18.11 -4.76 18.09
N LEU A 215 -16.86 -5.09 17.76
CA LEU A 215 -15.85 -4.08 17.48
C LEU A 215 -16.21 -3.30 16.19
N GLN A 216 -16.72 -3.98 15.17
CA GLN A 216 -17.21 -3.33 13.97
C GLN A 216 -18.29 -2.30 14.30
N ARG A 217 -19.32 -2.67 15.08
CA ARG A 217 -20.38 -1.74 15.51
C ARG A 217 -19.81 -0.54 16.26
N TYR A 218 -18.85 -0.77 17.16
CA TYR A 218 -18.16 0.30 17.86
C TYR A 218 -17.44 1.28 16.92
N LEU A 219 -16.68 0.78 15.94
CA LEU A 219 -15.98 1.63 14.98
C LEU A 219 -16.95 2.48 14.16
N PHE A 220 -18.04 1.89 13.67
CA PHE A 220 -19.04 2.62 12.88
C PHE A 220 -19.84 3.62 13.70
N ALA A 221 -20.13 3.34 14.97
CA ALA A 221 -20.74 4.30 15.87
C ALA A 221 -19.83 5.52 16.11
N ASN A 222 -18.54 5.30 16.38
CA ASN A 222 -17.55 6.38 16.52
C ASN A 222 -17.40 7.18 15.23
N LEU A 223 -17.34 6.50 14.09
CA LEU A 223 -17.26 7.14 12.77
C LEU A 223 -18.47 8.05 12.49
N ALA A 224 -19.69 7.58 12.81
CA ALA A 224 -20.91 8.36 12.62
C ALA A 224 -20.92 9.61 13.50
N GLU A 225 -20.53 9.47 14.76
CA GLU A 225 -20.41 10.60 15.69
C GLU A 225 -19.31 11.59 15.26
N ALA A 226 -18.17 11.09 14.78
CA ALA A 226 -17.08 11.93 14.26
C ALA A 226 -17.49 12.70 13.00
N ALA A 227 -18.30 12.07 12.13
CA ALA A 227 -18.88 12.72 10.96
C ALA A 227 -19.88 13.81 11.37
N LYS A 228 -20.74 13.56 12.35
CA LYS A 228 -21.67 14.55 12.90
C LYS A 228 -20.93 15.76 13.48
N ARG A 229 -19.91 15.54 14.33
CA ARG A 229 -19.06 16.63 14.86
C ARG A 229 -18.39 17.43 13.75
N TYR A 230 -17.90 16.74 12.72
CA TYR A 230 -17.34 17.42 11.55
C TYR A 230 -18.37 18.33 10.88
N ASP A 231 -19.60 17.86 10.68
CA ASP A 231 -20.65 18.65 10.02
C ASP A 231 -21.06 19.87 10.84
N GLU A 232 -21.06 19.76 12.18
CA GLU A 232 -21.30 20.87 13.10
C GLU A 232 -20.15 21.90 13.10
N GLU A 233 -18.90 21.45 13.04
CA GLU A 233 -17.70 22.31 13.05
C GLU A 233 -17.42 22.95 11.66
N CYS A 234 -17.70 22.22 10.59
CA CYS A 234 -17.40 22.57 9.21
C CYS A 234 -18.48 23.49 8.63
N THR A 235 -18.47 24.75 9.05
CA THR A 235 -19.39 25.79 8.52
C THR A 235 -19.01 26.29 7.13
N ALA A 236 -17.82 25.94 6.63
CA ALA A 236 -17.36 26.37 5.32
C ALA A 236 -18.02 25.53 4.20
N PRO A 237 -18.16 26.08 2.98
CA PRO A 237 -18.63 25.31 1.83
C PRO A 237 -17.84 24.01 1.64
N PRO A 238 -18.48 22.93 1.13
CA PRO A 238 -17.83 21.63 0.93
C PRO A 238 -16.44 21.75 0.27
N GLY A 239 -15.44 21.15 0.90
CA GLY A 239 -14.05 21.15 0.43
C GLY A 239 -13.17 22.31 0.91
N ARG A 240 -13.70 23.24 1.73
CA ARG A 240 -12.91 24.31 2.36
C ARG A 240 -12.49 24.03 3.81
N CYS A 241 -13.02 22.98 4.42
CA CYS A 241 -12.66 22.64 5.79
C CYS A 241 -11.23 22.08 5.88
N ALA A 242 -10.63 22.27 7.05
CA ALA A 242 -9.23 21.96 7.31
C ALA A 242 -8.94 20.47 7.07
N ARG A 243 -9.86 19.58 7.46
CA ARG A 243 -9.80 18.13 7.24
C ARG A 243 -10.98 17.64 6.38
N GLN A 244 -10.90 16.40 5.92
CA GLN A 244 -12.03 15.73 5.28
C GLN A 244 -13.05 15.25 6.29
N ARG A 245 -14.31 15.15 5.86
CA ARG A 245 -15.36 14.49 6.63
C ARG A 245 -15.00 13.00 6.84
N PRO A 246 -14.99 12.50 8.08
CA PRO A 246 -14.75 11.09 8.37
C PRO A 246 -15.71 10.18 7.59
N ALA A 247 -15.17 9.15 6.94
CA ALA A 247 -15.99 8.16 6.24
C ALA A 247 -15.23 6.87 5.91
N LEU A 248 -15.97 5.77 5.75
CA LEU A 248 -15.47 4.53 5.16
C LEU A 248 -15.21 4.74 3.66
N VAL A 249 -14.03 4.39 3.17
CA VAL A 249 -13.66 4.50 1.74
C VAL A 249 -13.70 3.15 1.06
N CYS A 250 -13.05 2.15 1.65
CA CYS A 250 -13.03 0.79 1.14
C CYS A 250 -13.35 -0.20 2.25
N GLN A 251 -13.95 -1.31 1.85
CA GLN A 251 -14.03 -2.50 2.67
C GLN A 251 -13.55 -3.71 1.87
N SER A 252 -13.00 -4.67 2.56
CA SER A 252 -12.54 -5.95 2.02
C SER A 252 -12.96 -7.06 2.95
N TRP A 253 -13.32 -8.23 2.43
CA TRP A 253 -13.79 -9.37 3.23
C TRP A 253 -13.22 -10.67 2.72
N VAL A 254 -13.19 -11.68 3.58
CA VAL A 254 -12.77 -13.03 3.23
C VAL A 254 -13.77 -13.63 2.24
N SER A 255 -13.29 -14.37 1.23
CA SER A 255 -14.16 -15.03 0.25
C SER A 255 -14.90 -16.25 0.82
N ASN A 256 -14.46 -16.80 1.96
CA ASN A 256 -14.99 -18.01 2.62
C ASN A 256 -15.05 -19.23 1.70
N LEU A 257 -14.05 -19.40 0.85
CA LEU A 257 -13.98 -20.54 -0.07
C LEU A 257 -12.96 -21.52 0.44
N ASP A 258 -13.43 -22.48 1.22
CA ASP A 258 -12.66 -23.68 1.51
C ASP A 258 -12.58 -24.54 0.24
N PHE A 259 -11.49 -25.30 0.11
CA PHE A 259 -11.33 -26.27 -0.96
C PHE A 259 -11.39 -27.67 -0.38
N VAL A 260 -12.15 -28.55 -1.04
CA VAL A 260 -12.15 -29.98 -0.73
C VAL A 260 -11.13 -30.66 -1.64
N ASP A 261 -10.13 -31.29 -1.04
CA ASP A 261 -9.16 -32.08 -1.78
C ASP A 261 -9.85 -33.33 -2.35
N PRO A 262 -9.88 -33.52 -3.68
CA PRO A 262 -10.56 -34.66 -4.28
C PRO A 262 -9.94 -36.00 -3.89
N ALA A 263 -8.65 -36.05 -3.52
CA ALA A 263 -7.98 -37.28 -3.15
C ALA A 263 -8.31 -37.74 -1.72
N SER A 264 -8.25 -36.83 -0.74
CA SER A 264 -8.50 -37.15 0.67
C SER A 264 -9.93 -36.89 1.15
N GLY A 265 -10.72 -36.11 0.40
CA GLY A 265 -12.02 -35.61 0.84
C GLY A 265 -11.95 -34.59 1.98
N LYS A 266 -10.75 -34.17 2.39
CA LYS A 266 -10.55 -33.18 3.47
C LYS A 266 -10.75 -31.76 2.96
N GLU A 267 -11.27 -30.91 3.83
CA GLU A 267 -11.47 -29.49 3.60
C GLU A 267 -10.28 -28.68 4.13
N PHE A 268 -9.80 -27.73 3.34
CA PHE A 268 -8.67 -26.88 3.66
C PHE A 268 -8.99 -25.41 3.40
N ALA A 269 -8.49 -24.55 4.28
CA ALA A 269 -8.54 -23.11 4.07
C ALA A 269 -7.63 -22.78 2.90
N TYR A 270 -8.21 -22.30 1.80
CA TYR A 270 -7.42 -21.81 0.68
C TYR A 270 -7.26 -20.30 0.80
N ASP A 271 -6.01 -19.86 0.72
CA ASP A 271 -5.68 -18.45 0.63
C ASP A 271 -6.19 -17.92 -0.71
N ARG A 272 -7.37 -17.30 -0.70
CA ARG A 272 -7.97 -16.64 -1.87
C ARG A 272 -7.79 -15.13 -1.74
N ARG A 273 -7.78 -14.40 -2.84
CA ARG A 273 -7.72 -12.94 -2.75
C ARG A 273 -8.98 -12.40 -2.09
N ALA A 274 -8.82 -11.52 -1.11
CA ALA A 274 -9.93 -10.81 -0.52
C ALA A 274 -10.56 -9.81 -1.53
N PRO A 275 -11.85 -9.94 -1.90
CA PRO A 275 -12.54 -8.91 -2.67
C PRO A 275 -12.52 -7.57 -1.93
N ALA A 276 -12.40 -6.48 -2.67
CA ALA A 276 -12.47 -5.12 -2.12
C ALA A 276 -13.50 -4.28 -2.87
N CYS A 277 -14.36 -3.59 -2.12
CA CYS A 277 -15.36 -2.64 -2.61
C CYS A 277 -14.98 -1.24 -2.10
N CYS A 278 -14.86 -0.27 -3.00
CA CYS A 278 -14.49 1.10 -2.66
C CYS A 278 -15.48 2.10 -3.25
N ARG A 279 -15.79 3.15 -2.51
CA ARG A 279 -16.43 4.35 -3.07
C ARG A 279 -15.38 5.27 -3.69
N ARG A 280 -15.83 6.17 -4.56
CA ARG A 280 -14.99 7.27 -5.05
C ARG A 280 -14.52 8.11 -3.87
N TRP A 281 -13.23 8.37 -3.81
CA TRP A 281 -12.62 9.18 -2.76
C TRP A 281 -11.64 10.16 -3.38
N ARG A 282 -11.81 11.45 -3.08
CA ARG A 282 -10.86 12.51 -3.42
C ARG A 282 -10.12 12.86 -2.14
N PHE A 283 -8.80 12.92 -2.19
CA PHE A 283 -7.94 13.23 -1.05
C PHE A 283 -6.95 14.33 -1.40
N ARG A 284 -6.46 15.00 -0.36
CA ARG A 284 -5.40 15.99 -0.40
C ARG A 284 -4.17 15.42 0.29
N LYS A 285 -3.00 15.91 -0.09
CA LYS A 285 -1.76 15.69 0.66
C LYS A 285 -1.96 16.11 2.12
N GLY A 286 -1.56 15.24 3.03
CA GLY A 286 -1.71 15.42 4.47
C GLY A 286 -3.02 14.88 5.04
N ASP A 287 -4.05 14.63 4.22
CA ASP A 287 -5.28 13.99 4.69
C ASP A 287 -4.93 12.62 5.29
N GLN A 288 -5.51 12.33 6.46
CA GLN A 288 -5.20 11.12 7.21
C GLN A 288 -6.12 9.96 6.79
N PHE A 289 -5.56 8.76 6.78
CA PHE A 289 -6.31 7.52 6.61
C PHE A 289 -6.06 6.58 7.79
N THR A 290 -6.98 5.65 8.03
CA THR A 290 -6.78 4.55 8.99
C THR A 290 -7.26 3.24 8.38
N SER A 291 -6.42 2.21 8.41
CA SER A 291 -6.75 0.85 8.01
C SER A 291 -6.96 -0.02 9.25
N VAL A 292 -8.08 -0.73 9.32
CA VAL A 292 -8.38 -1.68 10.40
C VAL A 292 -8.71 -3.03 9.78
N ALA A 293 -8.03 -4.08 10.22
CA ALA A 293 -8.22 -5.45 9.76
C ALA A 293 -8.52 -6.38 10.94
N PHE A 294 -9.36 -7.37 10.69
CA PHE A 294 -9.80 -8.37 11.64
C PHE A 294 -9.32 -9.74 11.21
N MET A 295 -8.83 -10.49 12.19
CA MET A 295 -8.45 -11.87 12.01
C MET A 295 -9.41 -12.76 12.79
N ALA A 296 -9.79 -13.88 12.18
CA ALA A 296 -10.62 -14.92 12.78
C ALA A 296 -9.80 -16.20 13.02
N PRO A 297 -10.22 -17.05 13.97
CA PRO A 297 -9.63 -18.36 14.15
C PRO A 297 -9.67 -19.20 12.87
N MET A 298 -8.59 -19.94 12.62
CA MET A 298 -8.54 -20.95 11.55
C MET A 298 -9.49 -22.09 11.90
N LYS A 299 -10.34 -22.47 10.94
CA LYS A 299 -11.26 -23.61 11.09
C LYS A 299 -10.66 -24.92 10.59
N THR A 300 -9.78 -24.82 9.59
CA THR A 300 -9.19 -25.96 8.90
C THR A 300 -7.67 -25.78 8.79
N PRO A 301 -6.90 -26.85 8.58
CA PRO A 301 -5.48 -26.76 8.26
C PRO A 301 -5.22 -25.94 6.99
N ALA A 302 -4.03 -25.34 6.90
CA ALA A 302 -3.67 -24.46 5.79
C ALA A 302 -3.55 -25.17 4.42
N GLY A 303 -3.44 -26.50 4.40
CA GLY A 303 -3.36 -27.25 3.16
C GLY A 303 -2.95 -28.71 3.31
N PRO A 304 -2.93 -29.45 2.19
CA PRO A 304 -2.75 -30.90 2.15
C PRO A 304 -1.35 -31.36 2.56
N TRP A 305 -0.34 -30.49 2.55
CA TRP A 305 1.01 -30.80 3.00
C TRP A 305 1.13 -30.97 4.53
N LYS A 306 0.16 -30.45 5.30
CA LYS A 306 0.06 -30.62 6.76
C LYS A 306 -1.41 -30.80 7.17
N PRO A 307 -2.03 -31.92 6.79
CA PRO A 307 -3.48 -32.04 6.77
C PRO A 307 -4.12 -32.23 8.15
N ASP A 308 -3.31 -32.36 9.21
CA ASP A 308 -3.77 -32.61 10.57
C ASP A 308 -3.24 -31.57 11.57
N VAL A 309 -2.65 -30.47 11.07
CA VAL A 309 -1.99 -29.47 11.93
C VAL A 309 -2.47 -28.06 11.58
N ILE A 310 -3.20 -27.45 12.51
CA ILE A 310 -3.40 -26.00 12.54
C ILE A 310 -2.25 -25.40 13.35
N PRO A 311 -1.39 -24.57 12.74
CA PRO A 311 -0.26 -23.99 13.46
C PRO A 311 -0.79 -23.07 14.58
N ARG A 312 -0.17 -23.06 15.76
CA ARG A 312 -0.58 -22.17 16.87
C ARG A 312 -0.50 -20.68 16.48
N VAL A 313 0.50 -20.35 15.68
CA VAL A 313 0.75 -19.00 15.16
C VAL A 313 0.94 -19.12 13.66
N ALA A 314 0.27 -18.27 12.91
CA ALA A 314 0.56 -18.08 11.50
C ALA A 314 0.89 -16.61 11.22
N ASN A 315 1.76 -16.41 10.23
CA ASN A 315 2.22 -15.09 9.81
C ASN A 315 1.21 -14.52 8.82
N MET A 316 0.90 -13.24 8.98
CA MET A 316 -0.10 -12.51 8.20
C MET A 316 0.44 -11.15 7.82
N HIS A 317 -0.12 -10.51 6.81
CA HIS A 317 0.09 -9.09 6.53
C HIS A 317 -1.15 -8.45 5.93
N ILE A 318 -1.21 -7.12 5.98
CA ILE A 318 -2.34 -6.32 5.51
C ILE A 318 -1.80 -5.13 4.73
N HIS A 319 -1.82 -5.26 3.40
CA HIS A 319 -1.34 -4.23 2.50
C HIS A 319 -2.49 -3.73 1.62
N TRP A 320 -2.59 -2.42 1.46
CA TRP A 320 -3.48 -1.85 0.46
C TRP A 320 -2.68 -1.36 -0.74
N LEU A 321 -3.13 -1.73 -1.93
CA LEU A 321 -2.58 -1.24 -3.19
C LEU A 321 -3.54 -0.25 -3.83
N MET A 322 -3.24 1.03 -3.61
CA MET A 322 -4.04 2.10 -4.16
C MET A 322 -3.53 2.49 -5.53
N THR A 323 -4.42 2.58 -6.49
CA THR A 323 -4.21 3.24 -7.78
C THR A 323 -5.07 4.48 -7.83
N TYR A 324 -4.47 5.62 -8.16
CA TYR A 324 -5.15 6.91 -8.11
C TYR A 324 -4.73 7.82 -9.26
N ASP A 325 -5.63 8.75 -9.58
CA ASP A 325 -5.41 9.85 -10.51
C ASP A 325 -4.88 11.05 -9.72
N SER A 326 -3.60 11.38 -9.89
CA SER A 326 -3.00 12.51 -9.19
C SER A 326 -3.43 13.83 -9.82
N LEU A 327 -3.60 14.87 -9.01
CA LEU A 327 -4.09 16.16 -9.51
C LEU A 327 -3.04 16.94 -10.32
N ASP A 328 -1.77 16.55 -10.26
CA ASP A 328 -0.67 17.13 -11.04
C ASP A 328 -0.48 16.49 -12.43
N ASN A 329 -1.33 15.52 -12.80
CA ASN A 329 -1.24 14.75 -14.05
C ASN A 329 0.11 14.06 -14.29
N ALA A 330 0.80 13.66 -13.22
CA ALA A 330 2.01 12.83 -13.28
C ALA A 330 1.75 11.42 -12.69
N SER A 331 2.61 10.45 -13.03
CA SER A 331 2.61 9.16 -12.34
C SER A 331 3.56 9.22 -11.16
N HIS A 332 3.05 8.87 -9.98
CA HIS A 332 3.80 8.69 -8.75
C HIS A 332 3.72 7.22 -8.33
N TYR A 333 4.86 6.65 -7.96
CA TYR A 333 4.97 5.26 -7.55
C TYR A 333 5.74 5.22 -6.24
N SER A 334 5.12 4.64 -5.21
CA SER A 334 5.66 4.68 -3.85
C SER A 334 5.17 3.48 -3.06
N THR A 335 5.96 3.08 -2.06
CA THR A 335 5.57 2.11 -1.04
C THR A 335 5.89 2.73 0.29
N ALA A 336 5.00 2.67 1.27
CA ALA A 336 5.33 3.10 2.62
C ALA A 336 4.79 2.12 3.65
N MET A 337 5.60 1.86 4.68
CA MET A 337 5.18 1.13 5.87
C MET A 337 4.68 2.12 6.91
N TYR A 338 3.49 1.90 7.41
CA TYR A 338 2.80 2.75 8.37
C TYR A 338 2.78 2.12 9.76
N ALA A 339 2.43 2.89 10.78
CA ALA A 339 2.29 2.42 12.16
C ALA A 339 1.02 3.02 12.80
N GLN A 340 0.87 2.90 14.12
CA GLN A 340 -0.25 3.50 14.84
C GLN A 340 -0.11 5.03 15.03
N ASN A 341 1.08 5.59 14.84
CA ASN A 341 1.30 7.03 14.79
C ASN A 341 1.34 7.49 13.31
N PRO A 342 0.45 8.41 12.89
CA PRO A 342 0.35 8.83 11.49
C PRO A 342 1.55 9.60 10.96
N ASP A 343 2.37 10.16 11.86
CA ASP A 343 3.58 10.90 11.53
C ASP A 343 4.83 9.99 11.55
N VAL A 344 4.65 8.72 11.88
CA VAL A 344 5.69 7.69 11.90
C VAL A 344 5.41 6.70 10.77
N PHE A 345 6.16 6.84 9.69
CA PHE A 345 6.13 5.91 8.57
C PHE A 345 7.54 5.73 8.00
N MET A 346 7.77 4.59 7.36
CA MET A 346 8.97 4.31 6.59
C MET A 346 8.60 4.38 5.11
N ASN A 347 9.06 5.42 4.41
CA ASN A 347 8.80 5.58 2.99
C ASN A 347 9.88 4.90 2.15
N TYR A 348 9.43 4.10 1.19
CA TYR A 348 10.20 3.44 0.16
C TYR A 348 9.76 4.04 -1.19
N GLY A 349 10.26 5.24 -1.49
CA GLY A 349 10.31 5.74 -2.86
C GLY A 349 9.44 6.97 -3.18
N ASP A 350 10.13 8.01 -3.61
CA ASP A 350 9.79 8.82 -4.79
C ASP A 350 11.04 9.14 -5.64
N GLY A 351 12.13 8.39 -5.42
CA GLY A 351 13.44 8.64 -6.02
C GLY A 351 14.20 9.84 -5.43
N THR A 352 13.62 10.64 -4.53
CA THR A 352 14.32 11.77 -3.89
C THR A 352 14.77 11.49 -2.45
N GLU A 353 14.18 10.49 -1.79
CA GLU A 353 14.56 10.06 -0.42
C GLU A 353 14.99 8.58 -0.32
N ALA A 354 15.25 7.91 -1.44
CA ALA A 354 15.65 6.50 -1.51
C ALA A 354 17.05 6.18 -0.93
N HIS A 355 17.68 7.14 -0.25
CA HIS A 355 19.09 7.11 0.15
C HIS A 355 19.38 6.32 1.45
N ARG A 356 18.47 5.46 1.93
CA ARG A 356 18.54 4.84 3.27
C ARG A 356 18.20 3.33 3.34
N PHE A 357 18.94 2.45 2.66
CA PHE A 357 18.79 0.97 2.77
C PHE A 357 20.09 0.19 2.47
N PRO A 358 20.46 -0.96 3.13
CA PRO A 358 19.69 -1.91 3.95
C PRO A 358 20.11 -2.06 5.44
N LEU A 359 21.23 -1.47 5.88
CA LEU A 359 21.62 -1.54 7.30
C LEU A 359 20.61 -0.78 8.18
N GLU A 360 20.13 0.36 7.67
CA GLU A 360 19.05 1.14 8.28
C GLU A 360 17.71 0.37 8.30
N MET A 361 17.41 -0.56 7.38
CA MET A 361 16.20 -1.40 7.50
C MET A 361 16.21 -2.26 8.74
N SER A 362 17.32 -2.95 9.00
CA SER A 362 17.43 -3.79 10.19
C SER A 362 17.41 -2.95 11.48
N MET A 363 17.99 -1.75 11.45
CA MET A 363 18.00 -0.84 12.59
C MET A 363 16.64 -0.17 12.81
N TYR A 364 15.98 0.29 11.76
CA TYR A 364 14.65 0.89 11.82
C TYR A 364 13.57 -0.15 12.09
N ALA A 365 13.60 -1.35 11.50
CA ALA A 365 12.63 -2.39 11.86
C ALA A 365 12.61 -2.69 13.37
N ASN A 366 13.78 -2.60 14.03
CA ASN A 366 13.90 -2.70 15.50
C ASN A 366 13.52 -1.40 16.26
N LEU A 367 13.61 -0.22 15.64
CA LEU A 367 13.16 1.04 16.24
C LEU A 367 11.63 1.22 16.11
N PHE A 368 11.06 0.89 14.95
CA PHE A 368 9.62 0.93 14.65
C PHE A 368 8.85 -0.17 15.41
N SER A 369 9.49 -1.28 15.75
CA SER A 369 8.88 -2.31 16.59
C SER A 369 8.55 -1.83 18.00
N ASN A 370 9.20 -0.78 18.52
CA ASN A 370 9.07 -0.37 19.92
C ASN A 370 8.19 0.88 20.14
N GLN A 371 7.55 1.42 19.10
CA GLN A 371 6.77 2.67 19.20
C GLN A 371 5.28 2.47 19.55
N GLY A 372 4.92 1.30 20.08
CA GLY A 372 3.54 0.94 20.33
C GLY A 372 2.85 1.69 21.49
N SER A 373 3.59 2.38 22.35
CA SER A 373 3.01 3.14 23.46
C SER A 373 3.40 4.61 23.39
N ARG A 374 2.59 5.49 24.00
CA ARG A 374 2.90 6.90 24.30
C ARG A 374 4.20 6.98 25.12
N GLN A 375 5.34 6.68 24.53
CA GLN A 375 6.57 7.28 25.01
C GLN A 375 6.41 8.76 24.68
N GLU A 376 6.28 9.58 25.73
CA GLU A 376 6.72 10.97 25.64
C GLU A 376 8.02 10.98 24.85
N PRO A 377 8.25 11.95 23.95
CA PRO A 377 9.46 12.01 23.15
C PRO A 377 10.64 11.91 24.11
N HIS A 378 11.22 10.72 24.22
CA HIS A 378 12.41 10.52 24.99
C HIS A 378 13.42 11.37 24.26
N VAL A 379 13.74 12.51 24.88
CA VAL A 379 14.91 13.33 24.59
C VAL A 379 15.99 12.33 24.26
N SER A 380 16.38 12.32 22.99
CA SER A 380 17.46 11.50 22.47
C SER A 380 18.57 11.54 23.51
N VAL A 381 18.82 10.42 24.19
CA VAL A 381 20.08 10.26 24.90
C VAL A 381 21.11 10.38 23.79
N PRO A 382 21.93 11.44 23.75
CA PRO A 382 22.96 11.50 22.74
C PRO A 382 23.89 10.35 23.09
N ASN A 383 23.91 9.33 22.25
CA ASN A 383 25.14 8.57 22.04
C ASN A 383 26.16 9.61 21.58
N LYS A 384 26.81 10.25 22.55
CA LYS A 384 27.94 11.14 22.32
C LYS A 384 28.99 10.25 21.68
N MET A 385 29.09 10.31 20.35
CA MET A 385 30.38 10.10 19.72
C MET A 385 31.37 10.97 20.51
N PRO A 386 32.43 10.40 21.08
CA PRO A 386 33.36 11.17 21.88
C PRO A 386 33.94 12.28 20.99
N ALA A 387 33.95 13.51 21.49
CA ALA A 387 34.20 14.74 20.73
C ALA A 387 35.50 14.73 19.89
N TRP A 388 36.43 13.81 20.17
CA TRP A 388 37.62 13.60 19.36
C TRP A 388 37.33 13.03 17.96
N HIS A 389 36.25 12.27 17.77
CA HIS A 389 35.85 11.77 16.45
C HIS A 389 35.29 12.86 15.53
N GLU A 390 34.46 13.76 16.06
CA GLU A 390 33.99 14.94 15.28
C GLU A 390 35.15 15.87 14.94
N MET A 391 36.08 16.10 15.89
CA MET A 391 37.27 16.91 15.66
C MET A 391 38.22 16.29 14.63
N ALA A 392 38.36 14.96 14.61
CA ALA A 392 39.15 14.26 13.60
C ALA A 392 38.51 14.35 12.21
N LEU A 393 37.18 14.22 12.11
CA LEU A 393 36.46 14.34 10.84
C LEU A 393 36.56 15.77 10.28
N ILE A 394 36.36 16.79 11.13
CA ILE A 394 36.46 18.20 10.75
C ILE A 394 37.89 18.53 10.31
N ARG A 395 38.92 18.05 11.02
CA ARG A 395 40.32 18.27 10.63
C ARG A 395 40.66 17.60 9.30
N THR A 396 40.18 16.39 9.06
CA THR A 396 40.40 15.68 7.79
C THR A 396 39.68 16.38 6.63
N VAL A 397 38.43 16.82 6.83
CA VAL A 397 37.67 17.57 5.80
C VAL A 397 38.33 18.92 5.50
N LEU A 398 38.80 19.65 6.53
CA LEU A 398 39.49 20.91 6.34
C LEU A 398 40.88 20.73 5.70
N TRP A 399 41.57 19.63 5.99
CA TRP A 399 42.85 19.29 5.36
C TRP A 399 42.68 18.93 3.88
N VAL A 400 41.68 18.11 3.54
CA VAL A 400 41.32 17.79 2.14
C VAL A 400 40.87 19.04 1.39
N ARG A 401 40.06 19.90 2.03
CA ARG A 401 39.61 21.17 1.44
C ARG A 401 40.77 22.14 1.18
N ARG A 402 41.83 22.10 2.01
CA ARG A 402 43.03 22.94 1.86
C ARG A 402 44.02 22.41 0.81
N GLN A 403 44.01 21.12 0.51
CA GLN A 403 44.92 20.50 -0.48
C GLN A 403 44.34 20.45 -1.90
N TYR A 404 43.01 20.47 -2.08
CA TYR A 404 42.39 20.22 -3.39
C TYR A 404 41.62 21.39 -4.02
N PHE A 405 41.51 22.55 -3.36
CA PHE A 405 40.80 23.72 -3.93
C PHE A 405 41.78 24.80 -4.43
N TYR A 406 42.26 24.63 -5.66
CA TYR A 406 42.86 25.72 -6.44
C TYR A 406 41.74 26.66 -6.97
N PRO A 407 41.77 27.97 -6.70
CA PRO A 407 40.66 28.90 -7.02
C PRO A 407 40.52 29.27 -8.51
N ARG A 408 41.41 28.79 -9.40
CA ARG A 408 41.40 29.19 -10.82
C ARG A 408 40.47 28.35 -11.71
N ALA A 409 40.08 27.14 -11.30
CA ALA A 409 39.20 26.28 -12.11
C ALA A 409 37.70 26.61 -11.95
N ILE A 410 37.29 27.15 -10.80
CA ILE A 410 35.87 27.37 -10.48
C ILE A 410 35.27 28.51 -11.32
N ILE A 411 36.05 29.56 -11.62
CA ILE A 411 35.55 30.71 -12.39
C ILE A 411 35.25 30.32 -13.86
N GLY A 412 36.04 29.41 -14.44
CA GLY A 412 35.82 28.92 -15.81
C GLY A 412 34.55 28.07 -15.96
N VAL A 413 34.25 27.22 -14.98
CA VAL A 413 33.07 26.34 -15.02
C VAL A 413 31.78 27.15 -14.86
N PHE A 414 31.75 28.16 -13.98
CA PHE A 414 30.58 29.03 -13.82
C PHE A 414 30.26 29.84 -15.08
N ALA A 415 31.29 30.34 -15.80
CA ALA A 415 31.09 31.06 -17.05
C ALA A 415 30.50 30.15 -18.15
N ALA A 416 30.97 28.91 -18.27
CA ALA A 416 30.46 27.95 -19.24
C ALA A 416 29.00 27.54 -18.97
N VAL A 417 28.63 27.33 -17.70
CA VAL A 417 27.24 26.97 -17.32
C VAL A 417 26.26 28.10 -17.64
N LEU A 418 26.62 29.36 -17.36
CA LEU A 418 25.77 30.50 -17.66
C LEU A 418 25.54 30.71 -19.16
N LEU A 419 26.58 30.48 -19.98
CA LEU A 419 26.48 30.55 -21.45
C LEU A 419 25.58 29.46 -22.02
N THR A 420 25.65 28.25 -21.46
CA THR A 420 24.83 27.11 -21.90
C THR A 420 23.36 27.29 -21.51
N CYS A 421 23.08 27.83 -20.32
CA CYS A 421 21.73 28.17 -19.88
C CYS A 421 21.08 29.26 -20.76
N GLY A 422 21.84 30.28 -21.18
CA GLY A 422 21.33 31.33 -22.08
C GLY A 422 20.88 30.80 -23.44
N VAL A 423 21.61 29.83 -24.00
CA VAL A 423 21.27 29.20 -25.29
C VAL A 423 20.02 28.32 -25.18
N CYS A 424 19.88 27.54 -24.10
CA CYS A 424 18.70 26.67 -23.90
C CYS A 424 17.38 27.44 -23.72
N VAL A 425 17.42 28.59 -23.04
CA VAL A 425 16.24 29.46 -22.86
C VAL A 425 15.83 30.10 -24.19
N TYR A 426 16.80 30.51 -25.02
CA TYR A 426 16.54 31.10 -26.34
C TYR A 426 15.83 30.11 -27.28
N TYR A 427 16.24 28.84 -27.30
CA TYR A 427 15.61 27.82 -28.16
C TYR A 427 14.25 27.33 -27.63
N SER A 428 14.06 27.28 -26.31
CA SER A 428 12.80 26.83 -25.70
C SER A 428 11.67 27.86 -25.86
N CYS A 429 11.99 29.15 -25.87
CA CYS A 429 11.00 30.20 -26.13
C CYS A 429 10.54 30.26 -27.60
N ARG A 430 11.33 29.75 -28.55
CA ARG A 430 10.98 29.77 -29.98
C ARG A 430 10.02 28.64 -30.40
N ALA A 431 9.89 27.59 -29.59
CA ALA A 431 9.06 26.41 -29.89
C ALA A 431 7.61 26.49 -29.36
N SER A 432 7.26 27.51 -28.56
CA SER A 432 5.98 27.59 -27.82
C SER A 432 4.79 28.22 -28.58
N LEU A 433 4.93 28.50 -29.87
CA LEU A 433 3.86 29.13 -30.68
C LEU A 433 3.45 28.23 -31.86
N ARG A 434 2.65 27.18 -31.59
CA ARG A 434 1.66 26.58 -32.52
C ARG A 434 1.02 25.31 -31.94
N ARG A 435 -0.23 25.40 -31.47
CA ARG A 435 -1.41 24.64 -31.98
C ARG A 435 -2.58 24.64 -30.98
N ARG A 436 -3.77 24.92 -31.53
CA ARG A 436 -5.10 24.87 -30.89
C ARG A 436 -5.90 23.66 -31.38
N ARG A 437 -6.73 23.14 -30.46
CA ARG A 437 -8.05 22.46 -30.56
C ARG A 437 -8.18 21.11 -31.28
N SER A 438 -8.73 20.13 -30.55
CA SER A 438 -10.15 19.70 -30.64
C SER A 438 -10.53 18.87 -29.40
N LYS A 439 -11.81 18.92 -29.00
CA LYS A 439 -12.39 18.17 -27.86
C LYS A 439 -13.27 17.05 -28.43
N LEU A 440 -13.18 15.86 -27.85
CA LEU A 440 -14.14 14.77 -28.04
C LEU A 440 -14.55 14.26 -26.66
N VAL A 441 -15.86 14.13 -26.47
CA VAL A 441 -16.52 13.65 -25.24
C VAL A 441 -17.00 12.24 -25.54
N MET A 442 -16.64 11.26 -24.70
CA MET A 442 -17.22 9.92 -24.73
C MET A 442 -17.88 9.59 -23.39
N ALA A 443 -19.02 8.91 -23.50
CA ALA A 443 -19.93 8.59 -22.40
C ALA A 443 -19.45 7.41 -21.54
N CYS A 444 -19.75 7.49 -20.24
CA CYS A 444 -19.39 6.49 -19.23
C CYS A 444 -20.32 5.27 -19.27
N ALA A 445 -19.75 4.08 -19.03
CA ALA A 445 -20.50 2.86 -18.74
C ALA A 445 -21.08 2.90 -17.31
N LYS A 446 -22.27 2.32 -17.12
CA LYS A 446 -22.94 2.20 -15.81
C LYS A 446 -22.12 1.32 -14.86
N GLN A 447 -21.77 1.85 -13.69
CA GLN A 447 -21.17 1.10 -12.58
C GLN A 447 -22.20 0.11 -12.01
N VAL A 448 -21.80 -1.16 -11.89
CA VAL A 448 -22.51 -2.16 -11.09
C VAL A 448 -22.23 -1.87 -9.61
N PRO A 449 -23.21 -1.91 -8.70
CA PRO A 449 -22.97 -1.71 -7.27
C PRO A 449 -22.04 -2.80 -6.73
N CYS A 450 -20.84 -2.42 -6.29
CA CYS A 450 -19.73 -3.33 -5.95
C CYS A 450 -19.88 -4.08 -4.61
N CYS A 451 -21.02 -4.00 -3.92
CA CYS A 451 -21.14 -4.40 -2.52
C CYS A 451 -22.39 -5.29 -2.32
N PRO A 452 -22.23 -6.64 -2.25
CA PRO A 452 -23.34 -7.59 -2.15
C PRO A 452 -24.08 -7.52 -0.81
N ASP A 453 -23.42 -7.11 0.27
CA ASP A 453 -23.94 -7.27 1.64
C ASP A 453 -24.62 -6.01 2.21
N GLY A 454 -24.77 -4.94 1.42
CA GLY A 454 -25.41 -3.71 1.89
C GLY A 454 -24.69 -2.98 3.04
N VAL A 455 -23.51 -3.41 3.49
CA VAL A 455 -22.76 -2.72 4.57
C VAL A 455 -22.40 -1.28 4.20
N MET A 456 -22.09 -1.03 2.92
CA MET A 456 -21.97 0.34 2.41
C MET A 456 -23.32 1.07 2.44
N MET A 457 -24.46 0.38 2.22
CA MET A 457 -25.77 0.99 2.44
C MET A 457 -26.02 1.26 3.92
N VAL A 458 -25.56 0.45 4.86
CA VAL A 458 -25.71 0.74 6.31
C VAL A 458 -24.84 1.94 6.68
N ALA A 459 -23.59 2.00 6.23
CA ALA A 459 -22.74 3.17 6.43
C ALA A 459 -23.34 4.42 5.75
N GLU A 460 -23.87 4.29 4.52
CA GLU A 460 -24.57 5.37 3.82
C GLU A 460 -25.92 5.71 4.45
N THR A 461 -26.66 4.77 5.05
CA THR A 461 -27.97 5.02 5.68
C THR A 461 -27.77 5.68 7.04
N VAL A 462 -26.77 5.23 7.81
CA VAL A 462 -26.35 5.91 9.05
C VAL A 462 -25.81 7.31 8.75
N THR A 463 -25.17 7.52 7.59
CA THR A 463 -24.72 8.87 7.18
C THR A 463 -25.73 9.70 6.40
N ARG A 464 -26.80 9.13 5.81
CA ARG A 464 -27.92 9.85 5.18
C ARG A 464 -29.03 10.19 6.16
N CYS A 465 -29.15 9.49 7.28
CA CYS A 465 -30.12 9.84 8.33
C CYS A 465 -29.80 11.19 9.00
N SER A 466 -28.65 11.81 8.72
CA SER A 466 -28.36 13.22 9.05
C SER A 466 -28.81 14.22 7.98
N ASP A 467 -29.16 13.77 6.77
CA ASP A 467 -29.47 14.63 5.61
C ASP A 467 -30.99 14.78 5.37
N VAL A 468 -31.84 14.14 6.17
CA VAL A 468 -33.32 14.29 6.10
C VAL A 468 -33.79 15.27 7.17
N ALA A 469 -33.31 16.50 7.07
CA ALA A 469 -33.89 17.66 7.72
C ALA A 469 -33.63 18.93 6.89
N GLU A 470 -33.80 18.86 5.56
CA GLU A 470 -34.06 20.05 4.77
C GLU A 470 -35.58 20.23 4.67
N HIS A 471 -36.04 21.28 5.34
CA HIS A 471 -37.42 21.75 5.34
C HIS A 471 -37.95 21.93 3.92
N SER A 472 -39.07 21.26 3.63
CA SER A 472 -40.07 21.80 2.74
C SER A 472 -40.86 22.85 3.51
N ASP A 473 -40.53 24.12 3.29
CA ASP A 473 -41.44 25.27 3.34
C ASP A 473 -41.08 26.24 2.21
#